data_AF-A0ABD5F282-F1
#
_entry.id   AF-A0ABD5F282-F1
#
_cell.length_a   1.000
_cell.length_b   1.000
_cell.length_c   1.000
_cell.angle_alpha   90.00
_cell.angle_beta   90.00
_cell.angle_gamma   90.00
#
_symmetry.space_group_name_H-M   'P 1'
#
loop_
_entity.id
_entity.type
_entity.pdbx_description
1 polymer ?
#
loop_
_entity_poly.entity_id
_entity_poly.type
_entity_poly.pdbx_seq_one_letter_code
_entity_poly.pdbx_strand_id
1 'polypeptide(L)'
;PSPEPLCRWQDSDGSDHWAAGDETHDQIVGFYRRTWEHADATIDELALDAPGHVPWWPEPYADTNLFAVLVHVIGETNRHAGQSDILREGVDGRTGMRAENEQPVDEEARAARFATIEQAAGAAASAGAREGRSAR
;
A
#
# COMPACT_ATOMS: atom_id res chain seq x y z
N PRO A 1 -18.52 -11.56 -12.65
CA PRO A 1 -18.55 -11.64 -11.17
C PRO A 1 -17.47 -12.60 -10.70
N SER A 2 -16.89 -12.40 -9.51
CA SER A 2 -15.84 -13.29 -8.97
C SER A 2 -16.35 -14.73 -8.90
N PRO A 3 -15.55 -15.72 -9.33
CA PRO A 3 -15.91 -17.13 -9.23
C PRO A 3 -15.93 -17.64 -7.78
N GLU A 4 -15.22 -16.97 -6.87
CA GLU A 4 -15.21 -17.28 -5.43
C GLU A 4 -16.01 -16.23 -4.64
N PRO A 5 -16.79 -16.62 -3.62
CA PRO A 5 -17.47 -15.68 -2.73
C PRO A 5 -16.44 -14.80 -2.02
N LEU A 6 -16.53 -13.49 -2.24
CA LEU A 6 -15.74 -12.51 -1.51
C LEU A 6 -16.57 -11.98 -0.35
N CYS A 7 -15.92 -11.75 0.81
CA CYS A 7 -16.50 -10.91 1.85
C CYS A 7 -16.91 -9.59 1.19
N ARG A 8 -18.14 -9.13 1.45
CA ARG A 8 -18.51 -7.79 1.01
C ARG A 8 -17.71 -6.82 1.85
N TRP A 9 -17.03 -5.88 1.21
CA TRP A 9 -16.28 -4.82 1.91
C TRP A 9 -17.10 -4.11 3.00
N GLN A 10 -18.42 -4.00 2.81
CA GLN A 10 -19.37 -3.38 3.75
C GLN A 10 -19.57 -4.19 5.04
N ASP A 11 -19.25 -5.48 5.01
CA ASP A 11 -19.37 -6.41 6.13
C ASP A 11 -18.02 -6.68 6.81
N SER A 12 -16.92 -6.03 6.37
CA SER A 12 -15.62 -6.14 7.04
C SER A 12 -15.67 -5.42 8.40
N ASP A 13 -15.39 -6.19 9.46
CA ASP A 13 -15.20 -5.71 10.83
C ASP A 13 -13.71 -5.60 11.21
N GLY A 14 -12.82 -5.72 10.21
CA GLY A 14 -11.36 -5.73 10.37
C GLY A 14 -10.79 -7.08 10.80
N SER A 15 -11.61 -8.12 10.95
CA SER A 15 -11.11 -9.49 11.18
C SER A 15 -10.29 -10.04 10.00
N ASP A 16 -10.46 -9.48 8.81
CA ASP A 16 -9.74 -9.80 7.57
C ASP A 16 -8.38 -9.07 7.42
N HIS A 17 -7.99 -8.24 8.39
CA HIS A 17 -6.71 -7.51 8.36
C HIS A 17 -5.51 -8.34 8.87
N TRP A 18 -5.72 -9.58 9.29
CA TRP A 18 -4.68 -10.48 9.78
C TRP A 18 -4.99 -11.93 9.39
N ALA A 19 -3.95 -12.75 9.20
CA ALA A 19 -4.14 -14.16 8.91
C ALA A 19 -4.58 -14.94 10.15
N ALA A 20 -5.73 -15.58 10.09
CA ALA A 20 -6.25 -16.42 11.18
C ALA A 20 -5.36 -17.65 11.42
N GLY A 21 -5.43 -18.24 12.62
CA GLY A 21 -4.54 -19.34 13.02
C GLY A 21 -4.71 -20.62 12.19
N ASP A 22 -5.83 -20.76 11.49
CA ASP A 22 -6.16 -21.84 10.56
C ASP A 22 -5.87 -21.49 9.09
N GLU A 23 -5.48 -20.26 8.79
CA GLU A 23 -5.05 -19.84 7.47
C GLU A 23 -3.57 -20.10 7.26
N THR A 24 -3.26 -20.83 6.20
CA THR A 24 -1.89 -21.12 5.79
C THR A 24 -1.40 -20.11 4.75
N HIS A 25 -0.09 -19.91 4.73
CA HIS A 25 0.58 -19.11 3.69
C HIS A 25 0.15 -19.50 2.27
N ASP A 26 0.09 -20.80 1.98
CA ASP A 26 -0.22 -21.30 0.64
C ASP A 26 -1.68 -21.02 0.25
N GLN A 27 -2.60 -21.01 1.22
CA GLN A 27 -3.99 -20.59 0.99
C GLN A 27 -4.06 -19.10 0.62
N ILE A 28 -3.35 -18.24 1.38
CA ILE A 28 -3.35 -16.78 1.15
C ILE A 28 -2.73 -16.46 -0.21
N VAL A 29 -1.54 -16.98 -0.50
CA VAL A 29 -0.87 -16.78 -1.79
C VAL A 29 -1.68 -17.39 -2.94
N GLY A 30 -2.28 -18.55 -2.73
CA GLY A 30 -3.16 -19.18 -3.71
C GLY A 30 -4.39 -18.33 -4.03
N PHE A 31 -5.03 -17.76 -3.01
CA PHE A 31 -6.18 -16.86 -3.17
C PHE A 31 -5.80 -15.57 -3.92
N TYR A 32 -4.66 -14.97 -3.57
CA TYR A 32 -4.12 -13.82 -4.29
C TYR A 32 -3.91 -14.12 -5.78
N ARG A 33 -3.30 -15.27 -6.12
CA ARG A 33 -3.09 -15.69 -7.51
C ARG A 33 -4.38 -15.88 -8.29
N ARG A 34 -5.39 -16.53 -7.71
CA ARG A 34 -6.70 -16.71 -8.38
C ARG A 34 -7.44 -15.38 -8.57
N THR A 35 -7.30 -14.46 -7.63
CA THR A 35 -7.84 -13.09 -7.76
C THR A 35 -7.15 -12.34 -8.90
N TRP A 36 -5.83 -12.50 -9.03
CA TRP A 36 -5.07 -11.94 -10.14
C TRP A 36 -5.51 -12.53 -11.49
N GLU A 37 -5.61 -13.86 -11.61
CA GLU A 37 -6.11 -14.51 -12.84
C GLU A 37 -7.51 -14.00 -13.25
N HIS A 38 -8.39 -13.75 -12.28
CA HIS A 38 -9.70 -13.14 -12.55
C HIS A 38 -9.61 -11.69 -13.04
N ALA A 39 -8.71 -10.89 -12.46
CA ALA A 39 -8.45 -9.53 -12.89
C ALA A 39 -7.87 -9.49 -14.31
N ASP A 40 -6.88 -10.34 -14.62
CA ASP A 40 -6.27 -10.45 -15.94
C ASP A 40 -7.33 -10.79 -17.01
N ALA A 41 -8.19 -11.79 -16.75
CA ALA A 41 -9.27 -12.13 -17.67
C ALA A 41 -10.24 -10.95 -17.91
N THR A 42 -10.53 -10.15 -16.87
CA THR A 42 -11.38 -8.96 -16.99
C THR A 42 -10.71 -7.87 -17.83
N ILE A 43 -9.40 -7.67 -17.65
CA ILE A 43 -8.60 -6.69 -18.39
C ILE A 43 -8.49 -7.07 -19.87
N ASP A 44 -8.34 -8.37 -20.16
CA ASP A 44 -8.23 -8.87 -21.54
C ASP A 44 -9.57 -8.82 -22.30
N GLU A 45 -10.70 -9.00 -21.60
CA GLU A 45 -12.04 -9.07 -22.22
C GLU A 45 -12.66 -7.68 -22.47
N LEU A 46 -12.37 -6.69 -21.63
CA LEU A 46 -13.08 -5.41 -21.60
C LEU A 46 -12.25 -4.24 -22.14
N ALA A 47 -12.94 -3.28 -22.76
CA ALA A 47 -12.33 -1.99 -23.10
C ALA A 47 -12.07 -1.14 -21.85
N LEU A 48 -11.06 -0.27 -21.89
CA LEU A 48 -10.68 0.59 -20.76
C LEU A 48 -11.80 1.56 -20.32
N ASP A 49 -12.69 1.95 -21.22
CA ASP A 49 -13.85 2.79 -20.94
C ASP A 49 -15.12 1.99 -20.56
N ALA A 50 -15.02 0.67 -20.41
CA ALA A 50 -16.12 -0.17 -19.98
C ALA A 50 -16.68 0.33 -18.63
N PRO A 51 -18.00 0.52 -18.51
CA PRO A 51 -18.61 1.07 -17.30
C PRO A 51 -18.53 0.07 -16.15
N GLY A 52 -18.25 0.57 -14.95
CA GLY A 52 -18.25 -0.19 -13.71
C GLY A 52 -18.98 0.58 -12.61
N HIS A 53 -19.46 -0.13 -11.59
CA HIS A 53 -20.12 0.48 -10.44
C HIS A 53 -19.49 -0.05 -9.15
N VAL A 54 -18.99 0.86 -8.30
CA VAL A 54 -18.35 0.55 -7.02
C VAL A 54 -19.19 1.14 -5.88
N PRO A 55 -20.03 0.32 -5.22
CA PRO A 55 -21.10 0.81 -4.35
C PRO A 55 -20.63 1.44 -3.03
N TRP A 56 -19.35 1.34 -2.69
CA TRP A 56 -18.76 1.97 -1.50
C TRP A 56 -17.91 3.20 -1.83
N TRP A 57 -17.80 3.59 -3.10
CA TRP A 57 -17.16 4.85 -3.47
C TRP A 57 -18.15 6.01 -3.31
N PRO A 58 -17.70 7.18 -2.85
CA PRO A 58 -18.58 8.33 -2.68
C PRO A 58 -19.02 8.88 -4.05
N GLU A 59 -20.23 9.43 -4.11
CA GLU A 59 -20.66 10.19 -5.28
C GLU A 59 -19.78 11.44 -5.50
N PRO A 60 -19.49 11.84 -6.76
CA PRO A 60 -20.01 11.28 -8.01
C PRO A 60 -19.17 10.13 -8.61
N TYR A 61 -18.37 9.43 -7.81
CA TYR A 61 -17.36 8.47 -8.32
C TYR A 61 -17.83 7.01 -8.33
N ALA A 62 -19.00 6.70 -7.77
CA ALA A 62 -19.51 5.33 -7.68
C ALA A 62 -19.71 4.69 -9.07
N ASP A 63 -20.19 5.48 -10.04
CA ASP A 63 -20.20 5.12 -11.45
C ASP A 63 -18.84 5.48 -12.07
N THR A 64 -18.09 4.45 -12.46
CA THR A 64 -16.70 4.55 -12.89
C THR A 64 -16.45 3.75 -14.17
N ASN A 65 -15.19 3.59 -14.56
CA ASN A 65 -14.80 2.72 -15.67
C ASN A 65 -13.56 1.88 -15.32
N LEU A 66 -13.28 0.89 -16.16
CA LEU A 66 -12.15 -0.02 -15.95
C LEU A 66 -10.82 0.74 -15.80
N PHE A 67 -10.57 1.77 -16.61
CA PHE A 67 -9.35 2.58 -16.51
C PHE A 67 -9.16 3.19 -15.11
N ALA A 68 -10.20 3.81 -14.56
CA ALA A 68 -10.14 4.42 -13.23
C ALA A 68 -9.90 3.37 -12.13
N VAL A 69 -10.53 2.19 -12.25
CA VAL A 69 -10.31 1.06 -11.33
C VAL A 69 -8.87 0.57 -11.41
N LEU A 70 -8.30 0.43 -12.61
CA LEU A 70 -6.91 -0.01 -12.78
C LEU A 70 -5.92 0.98 -12.17
N VAL A 71 -6.10 2.28 -12.40
CA VAL A 71 -5.26 3.32 -11.77
C VAL A 71 -5.35 3.25 -10.25
N HIS A 72 -6.56 3.07 -9.70
CA HIS A 72 -6.77 2.89 -8.26
C HIS A 72 -6.00 1.66 -7.72
N VAL A 73 -6.18 0.50 -8.34
CA VAL A 73 -5.55 -0.77 -7.90
C VAL A 73 -4.03 -0.73 -8.04
N ILE A 74 -3.48 -0.09 -9.07
CA ILE A 74 -2.02 0.14 -9.19
C ILE A 74 -1.51 0.99 -8.02
N GLY A 75 -2.25 2.04 -7.65
CA GLY A 75 -1.91 2.88 -6.49
C GLY A 75 -1.87 2.09 -5.19
N GLU A 76 -2.90 1.29 -4.90
CA GLU A 76 -2.97 0.46 -3.71
C GLU A 76 -1.89 -0.64 -3.71
N THR A 77 -1.65 -1.28 -4.85
CA THR A 77 -0.60 -2.30 -4.99
C THR A 77 0.78 -1.72 -4.68
N ASN A 78 1.11 -0.55 -5.24
CA ASN A 78 2.38 0.12 -4.95
C ASN A 78 2.52 0.49 -3.47
N ARG A 79 1.44 0.97 -2.84
CA ARG A 79 1.43 1.28 -1.40
C ARG A 79 1.74 0.03 -0.56
N HIS A 80 1.06 -1.08 -0.82
CA HIS A 80 1.24 -2.32 -0.06
C HIS A 80 2.58 -3.01 -0.34
N ALA A 81 3.07 -2.93 -1.58
CA ALA A 81 4.41 -3.42 -1.92
C ALA A 81 5.49 -2.66 -1.12
N GLY A 82 5.40 -1.33 -1.02
CA GLY A 82 6.32 -0.53 -0.20
C GLY A 82 6.24 -0.86 1.30
N GLN A 83 5.04 -1.07 1.83
CA GLN A 83 4.87 -1.52 3.23
C GLN A 83 5.51 -2.89 3.46
N SER A 84 5.29 -3.82 2.53
CA SER A 84 5.85 -5.19 2.60
C SER A 84 7.37 -5.18 2.52
N ASP A 85 7.95 -4.28 1.71
CA ASP A 85 9.40 -4.12 1.62
C ASP A 85 9.99 -3.63 2.96
N ILE A 86 9.40 -2.64 3.62
CA ILE A 86 9.83 -2.19 4.96
C ILE A 86 9.79 -3.34 5.98
N LEU A 87 8.75 -4.18 5.94
CA LEU A 87 8.66 -5.35 6.82
C LEU A 87 9.75 -6.38 6.49
N ARG A 88 9.99 -6.65 5.20
CA ARG A 88 11.09 -7.53 4.75
C ARG A 88 12.43 -7.01 5.27
N GLU A 89 12.75 -5.73 5.07
CA GLU A 89 13.99 -5.09 5.54
C GLU A 89 14.19 -5.28 7.06
N GLY A 90 13.11 -5.24 7.84
CA GLY A 90 13.15 -5.50 9.28
C GLY A 90 13.37 -6.96 9.66
N VAL A 91 12.99 -7.91 8.80
CA VAL A 91 13.16 -9.35 9.02
C VAL A 91 14.55 -9.83 8.60
N ASP A 92 15.06 -9.38 7.46
CA ASP A 92 16.33 -9.84 6.89
C ASP A 92 17.52 -8.89 7.13
N GLY A 93 17.26 -7.66 7.60
CA GLY A 93 18.28 -6.66 7.87
C GLY A 93 18.97 -6.12 6.62
N ARG A 94 18.33 -6.19 5.44
CA ARG A 94 18.88 -5.75 4.15
C ARG A 94 17.98 -4.72 3.48
N THR A 95 18.54 -3.60 3.08
CA THR A 95 17.84 -2.55 2.31
C THR A 95 18.14 -2.65 0.82
N GLY A 96 17.21 -2.20 -0.02
CA GLY A 96 17.37 -2.12 -1.47
C GLY A 96 16.22 -2.73 -2.25
N MET A 97 15.77 -2.03 -3.29
CA MET A 97 14.56 -2.38 -4.05
C MET A 97 14.73 -3.60 -4.98
N ARG A 98 15.95 -3.94 -5.36
CA ARG A 98 16.25 -5.08 -6.24
C ARG A 98 17.39 -5.90 -5.66
N ALA A 99 17.38 -7.20 -5.90
CA ALA A 99 18.38 -8.14 -5.39
C ALA A 99 19.82 -7.71 -5.67
N GLU A 100 20.10 -7.15 -6.85
CA GLU A 100 21.43 -6.66 -7.22
C GLU A 100 21.89 -5.42 -6.44
N ASN A 101 20.97 -4.69 -5.82
CA ASN A 101 21.23 -3.46 -5.06
C ASN A 101 21.10 -3.67 -3.54
N GLU A 102 20.76 -4.88 -3.10
CA GLU A 102 20.54 -5.14 -1.68
C GLU A 102 21.84 -5.05 -0.87
N GLN A 103 21.81 -4.27 0.20
CA GLN A 103 22.93 -4.10 1.13
C GLN A 103 22.46 -4.35 2.57
N PRO A 104 23.33 -4.91 3.43
CA PRO A 104 23.05 -4.94 4.87
C PRO A 104 22.75 -3.54 5.39
N VAL A 105 21.80 -3.43 6.32
CA VAL A 105 21.52 -2.18 7.03
C VAL A 105 22.74 -1.80 7.87
N ASP A 106 23.29 -0.62 7.61
CA ASP A 106 24.26 0.02 8.50
C ASP A 106 23.48 0.84 9.55
N GLU A 107 23.24 0.22 10.70
CA GLU A 107 22.47 0.83 11.79
C GLU A 107 23.15 2.07 12.37
N GLU A 108 24.49 2.14 12.36
CA GLU A 108 25.22 3.31 12.84
C GLU A 108 25.02 4.49 11.88
N ALA A 109 25.19 4.25 10.57
CA ALA A 109 24.93 5.26 9.55
C ALA A 109 23.46 5.69 9.55
N ARG A 110 22.52 4.76 9.74
CA ARG A 110 21.09 5.05 9.84
C ARG A 110 20.77 5.93 11.04
N ALA A 111 21.31 5.61 12.22
CA ALA A 111 21.14 6.41 13.44
C ALA A 111 21.74 7.81 13.30
N ALA A 112 22.93 7.93 12.71
CA ALA A 112 23.56 9.23 12.44
C ALA A 112 22.73 10.08 11.47
N ARG A 113 22.17 9.44 10.43
CA ARG A 113 21.29 10.11 9.47
C ARG A 113 19.99 10.56 10.12
N PHE A 114 19.38 9.72 10.94
CA PHE A 114 18.18 10.06 11.71
C PHE A 114 18.43 11.27 12.61
N ALA A 115 19.51 11.27 13.39
CA ALA A 115 19.87 12.40 14.26
C ALA A 115 20.06 13.71 13.48
N THR A 116 20.64 13.64 12.28
CA THR A 116 20.80 14.81 11.40
C THR A 116 19.45 15.38 10.96
N ILE A 117 18.52 14.52 10.57
CA ILE A 117 17.18 14.93 10.14
C ILE A 117 16.39 15.54 11.32
N GLU A 118 16.45 14.90 12.48
CA GLU A 118 15.79 15.40 13.70
C GLU A 118 16.31 16.78 14.12
N GLN A 119 17.63 17.00 14.08
CA GLN A 119 18.21 18.32 14.35
C GLN A 119 17.72 19.38 13.36
N ALA A 120 17.67 19.05 12.06
CA ALA A 120 17.17 19.96 11.03
C ALA A 120 15.68 20.31 11.23
N ALA A 121 14.85 19.29 11.52
CA ALA A 121 13.43 19.48 11.79
C ALA A 121 13.19 20.34 13.05
N GLY A 122 13.92 20.08 14.13
CA GLY A 122 13.84 20.86 15.37
C GLY A 122 14.27 22.32 15.19
N ALA A 123 15.30 22.57 14.38
CA ALA A 123 15.72 23.93 14.05
C ALA A 123 14.67 24.69 13.25
N ALA A 124 14.06 24.05 12.24
CA ALA A 124 12.98 24.64 11.43
C ALA A 124 11.74 24.98 12.28
N ALA A 125 11.31 24.05 13.15
CA ALA A 125 10.18 24.28 14.06
C ALA A 125 10.43 25.47 15.01
N SER A 126 11.67 25.57 15.54
CA SER A 126 12.07 26.67 16.41
C SER A 126 12.10 28.03 15.71
N ALA A 127 12.53 28.06 14.44
CA ALA A 127 12.54 29.27 13.61
C ALA A 127 11.11 29.76 13.30
N GLY A 128 10.22 28.87 12.86
CA GLY A 128 8.80 29.22 12.61
C GLY A 128 8.08 29.73 13.86
N ALA A 129 8.39 29.16 15.04
CA ALA A 129 7.84 29.64 16.30
C ALA A 129 8.36 31.02 16.72
N ARG A 130 9.57 31.43 16.28
CA ARG A 130 10.11 32.78 16.53
C ARG A 130 9.46 33.81 15.58
N GLU A 131 9.27 33.48 14.31
CA GLU A 131 8.59 34.35 13.35
C GLU A 131 7.12 34.60 13.73
N GLY A 132 6.37 33.57 14.12
CA GLY A 132 4.98 33.70 14.55
C GLY A 132 4.77 34.50 15.85
N ARG A 133 5.82 34.64 16.69
CA ARG A 133 5.82 35.50 17.88
C ARG A 133 6.19 36.95 17.58
N SER A 134 6.91 37.22 16.50
CA SER A 134 7.26 38.58 16.09
C SER A 134 6.15 39.26 15.27
N ALA A 135 5.17 38.48 14.77
CA ALA A 135 4.04 38.97 13.97
C ALA A 135 2.74 39.19 14.79
N ARG A 136 2.79 39.04 16.12
CA ARG A 136 1.70 39.37 17.06
C ARG A 136 2.08 40.60 17.89
#